data_AF-A0A7C4DGU6-F1
#
_entry.id   AF-A0A7C4DGU6-F1
#
_cell.length_a   1.000
_cell.length_b   1.000
_cell.length_c   1.000
_cell.angle_alpha   90.00
_cell.angle_beta   90.00
_cell.angle_gamma   90.00
#
_symmetry.space_group_name_H-M   'P 1'
#
loop_
_entity.id
_entity.type
_entity.pdbx_description
1 polymer ?
#
loop_
_entity_poly.entity_id
_entity_poly.type
_entity_poly.pdbx_seq_one_letter_code
_entity_poly.pdbx_strand_id
1 'polypeptide(L)'
;MNLSKQFELLVGELYKRKGYRVELNKILRGKSGARHEFDGYCTKGKKVLAFEAKYSYLPISLDDFSRFLMAVDDCKIEEAHMVTNSYFSENILSLA
;
A
#
# COMPACT_ATOMS: atom_id res chain seq x y z
N MET A 1 -12.19 -19.14 -1.43
CA MET A 1 -11.68 -18.12 -0.48
C MET A 1 -10.72 -17.23 -1.23
N ASN A 2 -10.82 -15.90 -1.12
CA ASN A 2 -9.91 -14.97 -1.80
C ASN A 2 -8.71 -14.66 -0.87
N LEU A 3 -7.55 -15.26 -1.17
CA LEU A 3 -6.33 -15.12 -0.36
C LEU A 3 -5.78 -13.69 -0.36
N SER A 4 -5.86 -12.97 -1.49
CA SER A 4 -5.43 -11.57 -1.56
C SER A 4 -6.24 -10.70 -0.59
N LYS A 5 -7.56 -10.88 -0.57
CA LYS A 5 -8.41 -10.13 0.37
C LYS A 5 -8.12 -10.47 1.83
N GLN A 6 -7.81 -11.72 2.13
CA GLN A 6 -7.40 -12.12 3.47
C GLN A 6 -6.06 -11.52 3.88
N PHE A 7 -5.13 -11.39 2.92
CA PHE A 7 -3.84 -10.78 3.15
C PHE A 7 -3.97 -9.26 3.43
N GLU A 8 -4.78 -8.53 2.66
CA GLU A 8 -5.12 -7.12 2.95
C GLU A 8 -5.70 -6.94 4.36
N LEU A 9 -6.65 -7.81 4.74
CA LEU A 9 -7.26 -7.81 6.07
C LEU A 9 -6.23 -8.07 7.17
N LEU A 10 -5.31 -9.02 6.95
CA LEU A 10 -4.24 -9.33 7.88
C LEU A 10 -3.29 -8.15 8.05
N VAL A 11 -2.84 -7.52 6.96
CA VAL A 11 -1.97 -6.34 6.99
C VAL A 11 -2.66 -5.18 7.72
N GLY A 12 -3.94 -4.94 7.42
CA GLY A 12 -4.74 -3.94 8.12
C GLY A 12 -4.84 -4.21 9.63
N GLU A 13 -5.03 -5.46 10.03
CA GLU A 13 -5.06 -5.85 11.44
C GLU A 13 -3.71 -5.63 12.15
N LEU A 14 -2.58 -5.85 11.47
CA LEU A 14 -1.26 -5.52 12.03
C LEU A 14 -1.12 -4.02 12.32
N TYR A 15 -1.60 -3.14 11.44
CA TYR A 15 -1.60 -1.69 11.69
C TYR A 15 -2.58 -1.29 12.81
N LYS A 16 -3.77 -1.91 12.87
CA LYS A 16 -4.70 -1.71 13.99
C LYS A 16 -4.05 -2.02 15.34
N ARG A 17 -3.32 -3.15 15.43
CA ARG A 17 -2.56 -3.54 16.63
C ARG A 17 -1.42 -2.57 16.97
N LYS A 18 -0.86 -1.89 15.97
CA LYS A 18 0.10 -0.78 16.17
C LYS A 18 -0.57 0.54 16.59
N GLY A 19 -1.90 0.56 16.75
CA GLY A 19 -2.68 1.71 17.22
C GLY A 19 -3.08 2.68 16.10
N TYR A 20 -3.10 2.24 14.84
CA TYR A 20 -3.67 3.03 13.75
C TYR A 20 -5.17 2.77 13.62
N ARG A 21 -5.93 3.80 13.23
CA ARG A 21 -7.24 3.60 12.60
C ARG A 21 -7.00 3.25 11.14
N VAL A 22 -7.61 2.17 10.66
CA VAL A 22 -7.40 1.64 9.30
C VAL A 22 -8.71 1.66 8.51
N GLU A 23 -8.67 2.28 7.34
CA GLU A 23 -9.71 2.22 6.31
C GLU A 23 -9.18 1.40 5.13
N LEU A 24 -9.82 0.28 4.80
CA LEU A 24 -9.43 -0.56 3.66
C LEU A 24 -10.06 -0.07 2.37
N ASN A 25 -9.45 -0.38 1.23
CA ASN A 25 -9.90 -0.02 -0.13
C ASN A 25 -10.18 1.49 -0.26
N LYS A 26 -9.26 2.31 0.23
CA LYS A 26 -9.44 3.76 0.25
C LYS A 26 -9.19 4.32 -1.13
N ILE A 27 -10.19 4.98 -1.70
CA ILE A 27 -10.01 5.75 -2.94
C ILE A 27 -9.70 7.21 -2.60
N LEU A 28 -8.59 7.70 -3.13
CA LEU A 28 -8.16 9.09 -3.04
C LEU A 28 -8.10 9.71 -4.44
N ARG A 29 -8.26 11.03 -4.51
CA ARG A 29 -8.07 11.79 -5.75
C ARG A 29 -6.72 12.50 -5.68
N GLY A 30 -5.84 12.20 -6.62
CA GLY A 30 -4.52 12.80 -6.70
C GLY A 30 -4.54 14.24 -7.24
N LYS A 31 -3.40 14.94 -7.14
CA LYS A 31 -3.20 16.30 -7.66
C LYS A 31 -3.40 16.38 -9.18
N SER A 32 -3.14 15.29 -9.90
CA SER A 32 -3.43 15.14 -11.34
C SER A 32 -4.92 15.07 -11.67
N GLY A 33 -5.78 14.85 -10.68
CA GLY A 33 -7.20 14.57 -10.86
C GLY A 33 -7.55 13.08 -11.02
N ALA A 34 -6.54 12.21 -11.16
CA ALA A 34 -6.71 10.76 -11.19
C ALA A 34 -7.24 10.21 -9.87
N ARG A 35 -7.93 9.06 -9.94
CA ARG A 35 -8.39 8.31 -8.76
C ARG A 35 -7.46 7.15 -8.52
N HIS A 36 -6.91 7.08 -7.31
CA HIS A 36 -6.02 6.01 -6.87
C HIS A 36 -6.68 5.25 -5.73
N GLU A 37 -6.65 3.93 -5.81
CA GLU A 37 -7.07 3.05 -4.74
C GLU A 37 -5.83 2.59 -3.98
N PHE A 38 -5.92 2.60 -2.65
CA PHE A 38 -4.95 2.01 -1.75
C PHE A 38 -5.64 0.91 -0.94
N ASP A 39 -4.99 -0.25 -0.82
CA ASP A 39 -5.53 -1.37 -0.05
C ASP A 39 -5.81 -0.99 1.41
N GLY A 40 -4.99 -0.10 1.98
CA GLY A 40 -5.29 0.50 3.27
C GLY A 40 -4.76 1.92 3.46
N TYR A 41 -5.55 2.72 4.18
CA TYR A 41 -5.23 4.06 4.62
C TYR A 41 -5.28 4.12 6.14
N CYS A 42 -4.14 4.42 6.75
CA CYS A 42 -3.87 4.28 8.17
C CYS A 42 -3.62 5.66 8.79
N THR A 43 -4.32 5.98 9.88
CA THR A 43 -4.18 7.25 10.60
C THR A 43 -3.86 7.02 12.07
N LYS A 44 -2.88 7.75 12.61
CA LYS A 44 -2.51 7.73 14.04
C LYS A 44 -2.10 9.13 14.50
N GLY A 45 -3.02 9.84 15.16
CA GLY A 45 -2.83 11.25 15.47
C GLY A 45 -2.71 12.07 14.18
N LYS A 46 -1.57 12.75 13.99
CA LYS A 46 -1.27 13.51 12.76
C LYS A 46 -0.60 12.66 11.67
N LYS A 47 -0.17 11.43 11.97
CA LYS A 47 0.52 10.57 11.01
C LYS A 47 -0.48 9.92 10.06
N VAL A 48 -0.16 9.96 8.77
CA VAL A 48 -0.89 9.28 7.70
C VAL A 48 0.06 8.32 7.02
N LEU A 49 -0.39 7.08 6.83
CA LEU A 49 0.29 6.07 6.06
C LEU A 49 -0.69 5.41 5.10
N ALA A 50 -0.26 5.07 3.88
CA ALA A 50 -0.98 4.11 3.05
C ALA A 50 -0.20 2.81 2.89
N PHE A 51 -0.90 1.73 2.60
CA PHE A 51 -0.26 0.50 2.19
C PHE A 51 -0.93 -0.13 0.98
N GLU A 52 -0.13 -0.87 0.23
CA GLU A 52 -0.53 -1.81 -0.81
C GLU A 52 -0.14 -3.22 -0.35
N ALA A 53 -1.04 -4.19 -0.43
CA ALA A 53 -0.86 -5.56 0.06
C ALA A 53 -0.97 -6.58 -1.10
N LYS A 54 0.17 -6.95 -1.68
CA LYS A 54 0.24 -7.90 -2.80
C LYS A 54 0.49 -9.33 -2.32
N TYR A 55 -0.55 -10.16 -2.39
CA TYR A 55 -0.41 -11.60 -2.24
C TYR A 55 -0.06 -12.26 -3.58
N SER A 56 1.11 -12.89 -3.69
CA SER A 56 1.60 -13.49 -4.93
C SER A 56 2.62 -14.61 -4.64
N TYR A 57 2.83 -15.48 -5.64
CA TYR A 57 3.96 -16.42 -5.67
C TYR A 57 5.12 -15.91 -6.53
N LEU A 58 4.91 -14.79 -7.23
CA LEU A 58 5.91 -14.11 -8.06
C LEU A 58 6.46 -12.90 -7.31
N PRO A 59 7.66 -12.41 -7.66
CA PRO A 59 8.17 -11.16 -7.11
C PRO A 59 7.26 -9.99 -7.47
N ILE A 60 7.27 -8.97 -6.61
CA ILE A 60 6.77 -7.65 -6.99
C ILE A 60 7.67 -7.12 -8.11
N SER A 61 7.05 -6.73 -9.22
CA SER A 61 7.75 -6.20 -10.39
C SER A 61 8.01 -4.71 -10.25
N LEU A 62 9.00 -4.21 -11.01
CA LEU A 62 9.32 -2.79 -11.07
C LEU A 62 8.09 -1.95 -11.49
N ASP A 63 7.27 -2.46 -12.39
CA ASP A 63 6.07 -1.77 -12.88
C ASP A 63 5.01 -1.64 -11.78
N ASP A 64 4.75 -2.71 -11.02
CA ASP A 64 3.83 -2.69 -9.88
C ASP A 64 4.31 -1.67 -8.83
N PHE A 65 5.60 -1.67 -8.51
CA PHE A 65 6.19 -0.74 -7.55
C PHE A 65 6.17 0.71 -8.03
N SER A 66 6.49 0.95 -9.30
CA SER A 66 6.48 2.30 -9.89
C SER A 66 5.08 2.89 -9.90
N ARG A 67 4.05 2.09 -10.23
CA ARG A 67 2.65 2.53 -10.16
C ARG A 67 2.24 2.92 -8.75
N PHE A 68 2.63 2.14 -7.75
CA PHE A 68 2.40 2.47 -6.35
C PHE A 68 3.07 3.78 -5.95
N LEU A 69 4.35 3.97 -6.27
CA LEU A 69 5.06 5.24 -6.00
C LEU A 69 4.40 6.44 -6.68
N MET A 70 3.96 6.29 -7.93
CA MET A 70 3.26 7.37 -8.65
C MET A 70 1.94 7.75 -7.95
N ALA A 71 1.17 6.77 -7.49
CA ALA A 71 -0.05 7.02 -6.73
C ALA A 71 0.23 7.74 -5.40
N VAL A 72 1.28 7.31 -4.68
CA VAL A 72 1.74 7.93 -3.43
C VAL A 72 2.12 9.40 -3.63
N ASP A 73 2.93 9.72 -4.64
CA ASP A 73 3.34 11.09 -4.97
C ASP A 73 2.15 11.95 -5.45
N ASP A 74 1.26 11.38 -6.25
CA ASP A 74 0.09 12.10 -6.77
C ASP A 74 -0.91 12.42 -5.64
N CYS A 75 -1.05 11.53 -4.66
CA CYS A 75 -1.88 11.74 -3.46
C CYS A 75 -1.17 12.44 -2.30
N LYS A 76 0.13 12.77 -2.42
CA LYS A 76 0.95 13.41 -1.39
C LYS A 76 0.93 12.66 -0.04
N ILE A 77 1.04 11.34 -0.09
CA ILE A 77 1.08 10.52 1.12
C ILE A 77 2.50 10.54 1.71
N GLU A 78 2.63 10.90 2.98
CA GLU A 78 3.93 11.08 3.66
C GLU A 78 4.70 9.76 3.87
N GLU A 79 4.01 8.68 4.20
CA GLU A 79 4.58 7.37 4.46
C GLU A 79 3.76 6.30 3.73
N ALA A 80 4.43 5.42 2.99
CA ALA A 80 3.74 4.40 2.20
C ALA A 80 4.49 3.08 2.22
N HIS A 81 3.80 1.98 2.49
CA HIS A 81 4.40 0.65 2.57
C HIS A 81 3.77 -0.29 1.54
N MET A 82 4.58 -0.85 0.66
CA MET A 82 4.17 -2.05 -0.07
C MET A 82 4.54 -3.29 0.73
N VAL A 83 3.56 -4.17 0.95
CA VAL A 83 3.68 -5.37 1.74
C VAL A 83 3.37 -6.57 0.85
N THR A 84 4.20 -7.60 0.91
CA THR A 84 4.00 -8.83 0.14
C THR A 84 4.34 -10.07 0.97
N ASN A 85 3.76 -11.22 0.59
CA ASN A 85 4.13 -12.54 1.13
C ASN A 85 5.27 -13.21 0.33
N SER A 86 5.71 -12.61 -0.77
CA SER A 86 6.83 -13.10 -1.57
C SER A 86 8.08 -12.25 -1.32
N TYR A 87 8.59 -11.58 -2.34
CA TYR A 87 9.81 -10.79 -2.32
C TYR A 87 9.74 -9.71 -3.40
N PHE A 88 10.64 -8.73 -3.33
CA PHE A 88 10.79 -7.68 -4.34
C PHE A 88 11.86 -8.09 -5.35
N SER A 89 11.71 -7.71 -6.63
CA SER A 89 12.80 -7.85 -7.59
C SER A 89 13.98 -6.95 -7.23
N GLU A 90 15.21 -7.39 -7.51
CA GLU A 90 16.44 -6.71 -7.06
C GLU A 90 16.53 -5.23 -7.48
N ASN A 91 16.00 -4.90 -8.65
CA ASN A 91 16.00 -3.55 -9.21
C ASN A 91 15.03 -2.57 -8.52
N ILE A 92 14.15 -3.03 -7.63
CA ILE A 92 13.21 -2.15 -6.91
C ILE A 92 13.87 -1.50 -5.71
N LEU A 93 14.78 -2.20 -5.02
CA LEU A 93 15.33 -1.72 -3.75
C LEU A 93 16.13 -0.41 -3.89
N SER A 94 16.58 -0.08 -5.09
CA SER A 94 17.21 1.21 -5.38
C SER A 94 16.24 2.40 -5.46
N LEU A 95 14.93 2.14 -5.53
CA LEU A 95 13.86 3.15 -5.63
C LEU A 95 13.10 3.34 -4.31
N ALA A 96 13.33 2.47 -3.33
CA ALA A 96 12.60 2.40 -2.06
C ALA A 96 13.24 3.28 -0.98
#